data_AF-A0A0G4M0D3-F1
#
_entry.id   AF-A0A0G4M0D3-F1
#
_cell.length_a   1.000
_cell.length_b   1.000
_cell.length_c   1.000
_cell.angle_alpha   90.00
_cell.angle_beta   90.00
_cell.angle_gamma   90.00
#
_symmetry.space_group_name_H-M   'P 1'
#
loop_
_entity.id
_entity.type
_entity.pdbx_description
1 polymer ?
#
loop_
_entity_poly.entity_id
_entity_poly.type
_entity_poly.pdbx_seq_one_letter_code
_entity_poly.pdbx_strand_id
1 'polypeptide(L)'
;MLLNKSNELGILRYRTDEQRGPYSPKGAQDWEGQPFAIADDVRLYMYCSEAPCGDASMELTMAAQEDASPWDAPVVAGDDATTTSADPSLPGRGFFSQLGIVRRKPARADAPPTLSKSCSDKMAIRQCTSILSSLTALFIHPGNAYIDVVVLPQSQYSVTGCKRSFSSEGRMSALKDKTWAGGYAFHPFQVETTAREFENSKRAVEAKSATVGASNLAAAWNAAGLDEGLIGGVLQGRRAFDVKGASSTSRRQMWTLARETASLLHSTERDLRALLSAASYADIKSGELSVPRRTVVRQVRSESLTGWAENTGDDGFALDSQ
;
A
#
# COMPACT_ATOMS: atom_id res chain seq x y z
N MET A 1 -1.61 -0.16 -25.96
CA MET A 1 -3.00 -0.64 -25.80
C MET A 1 -3.63 -0.18 -24.47
N LEU A 2 -2.93 -0.26 -23.32
CA LEU A 2 -3.42 0.24 -22.03
C LEU A 2 -3.64 1.77 -21.98
N LEU A 3 -2.74 2.56 -22.57
CA LEU A 3 -2.88 4.03 -22.65
C LEU A 3 -4.08 4.49 -23.50
N ASN A 4 -4.47 3.73 -24.53
CA ASN A 4 -5.63 4.09 -25.36
C ASN A 4 -6.95 3.96 -24.59
N LYS A 5 -7.11 2.89 -23.79
CA LYS A 5 -8.32 2.72 -22.98
C LYS A 5 -8.40 3.69 -21.79
N SER A 6 -7.28 4.06 -21.17
CA SER A 6 -7.30 5.07 -20.10
C SER A 6 -7.64 6.46 -20.63
N ASN A 7 -7.30 6.75 -21.89
CA ASN A 7 -7.67 8.00 -22.57
C ASN A 7 -9.16 7.99 -22.95
N GLU A 8 -9.70 6.84 -23.39
CA GLU A 8 -11.15 6.65 -23.59
C GLU A 8 -11.96 6.82 -22.29
N LEU A 9 -11.38 6.41 -21.15
CA LEU A 9 -11.99 6.58 -19.82
C LEU A 9 -11.67 7.94 -19.16
N GLY A 10 -10.80 8.76 -19.75
CA GLY A 10 -10.39 10.07 -19.23
C GLY A 10 -9.65 10.02 -17.88
N ILE A 11 -9.15 8.87 -17.42
CA ILE A 11 -8.57 8.74 -16.07
C ILE A 11 -7.18 9.37 -15.98
N LEU A 12 -6.37 9.22 -17.02
CA LEU A 12 -5.01 9.74 -17.10
C LEU A 12 -4.92 10.78 -18.22
N ARG A 13 -4.17 11.85 -17.96
CA ARG A 13 -3.81 12.88 -18.95
C ARG A 13 -2.30 13.02 -19.05
N TYR A 14 -1.83 13.44 -20.22
CA TYR A 14 -0.46 13.93 -20.36
C TYR A 14 -0.29 15.23 -19.59
N ARG A 15 0.90 15.43 -19.00
CA ARG A 15 1.31 16.69 -18.40
C ARG A 15 2.00 17.55 -19.45
N THR A 16 1.74 18.86 -19.41
CA THR A 16 2.39 19.81 -20.31
C THR A 16 3.85 20.04 -19.92
N ASP A 17 4.67 20.58 -20.81
CA ASP A 17 6.07 20.87 -20.50
C ASP A 17 6.19 21.89 -19.35
N GLU A 18 5.28 22.85 -19.26
CA GLU A 18 5.21 23.80 -18.14
C GLU A 18 4.93 23.08 -16.81
N GLN A 19 4.02 22.10 -16.80
CA GLN A 19 3.70 21.32 -15.61
C GLN A 19 4.86 20.43 -15.15
N ARG A 20 5.71 19.99 -16.07
CA ARG A 20 6.84 19.09 -15.80
C ARG A 20 8.11 19.85 -15.35
N GLY A 21 8.12 21.17 -15.55
CA GLY A 21 9.24 22.04 -15.22
C GLY A 21 10.47 21.81 -16.12
N PRO A 22 11.47 22.71 -16.07
CA PRO A 22 12.72 22.50 -16.79
C PRO A 22 13.48 21.30 -16.20
N TYR A 23 13.96 20.41 -17.07
CA TYR A 23 14.83 19.33 -16.69
C TYR A 23 16.14 19.88 -16.08
N SER A 24 16.40 19.61 -14.79
CA SER A 24 17.61 20.03 -14.08
C SER A 24 18.55 18.84 -13.85
N PRO A 25 19.57 18.64 -14.70
CA PRO A 25 20.51 17.51 -14.58
C PRO A 25 21.51 17.64 -13.41
N LYS A 26 21.51 18.76 -12.66
CA LYS A 26 22.50 19.04 -11.60
C LYS A 26 21.89 19.41 -10.23
N GLY A 27 20.59 19.25 -10.03
CA GLY A 27 19.89 19.70 -8.82
C GLY A 27 19.05 18.61 -8.17
N ALA A 28 19.43 18.22 -6.95
CA ALA A 28 18.83 17.19 -6.12
C ALA A 28 17.38 17.46 -5.70
N GLN A 29 16.72 16.39 -5.24
CA GLN A 29 15.51 16.31 -4.41
C GLN A 29 14.14 16.61 -5.04
N ASP A 30 14.00 17.45 -6.07
CA ASP A 30 12.68 17.94 -6.56
C ASP A 30 12.16 17.31 -7.87
N TRP A 31 12.47 16.04 -8.15
CA TRP A 31 12.04 15.44 -9.43
C TRP A 31 10.50 15.30 -9.55
N GLU A 32 9.91 16.15 -10.38
CA GLU A 32 8.49 16.19 -10.76
C GLU A 32 8.27 15.99 -12.27
N GLY A 33 9.19 15.29 -12.93
CA GLY A 33 9.21 15.12 -14.39
C GLY A 33 8.25 14.08 -14.96
N GLN A 34 7.34 13.51 -14.16
CA GLN A 34 6.44 12.43 -14.59
C GLN A 34 5.61 12.86 -15.82
N PRO A 35 5.51 12.03 -16.87
CA PRO A 35 4.81 12.36 -18.11
C PRO A 35 3.28 12.42 -17.97
N PHE A 36 2.69 11.75 -16.98
CA PHE A 36 1.24 11.65 -16.81
C PHE A 36 0.77 12.21 -15.46
N ALA A 37 -0.51 12.52 -15.37
CA ALA A 37 -1.22 12.78 -14.12
C ALA A 37 -2.60 12.09 -14.18
N ILE A 38 -3.19 11.81 -13.02
CA ILE A 38 -4.63 11.56 -12.95
C ILE A 38 -5.35 12.88 -13.32
N ALA A 39 -6.39 12.78 -14.16
CA ALA A 39 -7.14 13.95 -14.60
C ALA A 39 -7.73 14.72 -13.40
N ASP A 40 -7.84 16.04 -13.53
CA ASP A 40 -8.07 16.93 -12.37
C ASP A 40 -9.49 16.80 -11.80
N ASP A 41 -10.43 16.29 -12.59
CA ASP A 41 -11.82 16.04 -12.23
C ASP A 41 -12.08 14.60 -11.73
N VAL A 42 -11.05 13.74 -11.73
CA VAL A 42 -11.14 12.36 -11.25
C VAL A 42 -10.84 12.31 -9.76
N ARG A 43 -11.70 11.61 -9.01
CA ARG A 43 -11.53 11.32 -7.58
C ARG A 43 -11.51 9.83 -7.32
N LEU A 44 -10.66 9.39 -6.39
CA LEU A 44 -10.44 7.97 -6.10
C LEU A 44 -11.15 7.55 -4.81
N TYR A 45 -12.10 6.63 -4.94
CA TYR A 45 -12.87 6.10 -3.82
C TYR A 45 -12.43 4.65 -3.56
N MET A 46 -12.24 4.29 -2.30
CA MET A 46 -11.88 2.92 -1.89
C MET A 46 -12.98 2.35 -1.00
N TYR A 47 -13.60 1.26 -1.41
CA TYR A 47 -14.51 0.50 -0.55
C TYR A 47 -13.76 -0.65 0.13
N CYS A 48 -13.93 -0.80 1.45
CA CYS A 48 -13.50 -1.98 2.19
C CYS A 48 -14.71 -2.65 2.83
N SER A 49 -14.91 -3.95 2.59
CA SER A 49 -16.06 -4.71 3.12
C SER A 49 -15.97 -5.04 4.61
N GLU A 50 -14.83 -4.74 5.23
CA GLU A 50 -14.48 -4.90 6.64
C GLU A 50 -13.54 -3.76 7.03
N ALA A 51 -13.44 -3.45 8.33
CA ALA A 51 -12.47 -2.47 8.82
C ALA A 51 -11.05 -2.85 8.40
N PRO A 52 -10.21 -1.89 7.93
CA PRO A 52 -8.82 -2.18 7.60
C PRO A 52 -8.10 -2.83 8.77
N CYS A 53 -7.56 -4.03 8.57
CA CYS A 53 -6.90 -4.74 9.66
C CYS A 53 -5.74 -3.92 10.25
N GLY A 54 -5.47 -4.11 11.54
CA GLY A 54 -4.54 -3.28 12.30
C GLY A 54 -5.27 -2.24 13.14
N ASP A 55 -4.62 -1.10 13.36
CA ASP A 55 -5.03 -0.09 14.34
C ASP A 55 -6.48 0.42 14.14
N ALA A 56 -6.97 0.54 12.91
CA ALA A 56 -8.32 1.07 12.64
C ALA A 56 -9.46 0.11 13.01
N SER A 57 -9.13 -1.18 13.19
CA SER A 57 -10.08 -2.25 13.50
C SER A 57 -10.04 -2.72 14.95
N MET A 58 -9.24 -2.06 15.80
CA MET A 58 -8.95 -2.56 17.14
C MET A 58 -10.18 -2.57 18.05
N GLU A 59 -10.99 -1.51 18.05
CA GLU A 59 -12.20 -1.44 18.87
C GLU A 59 -13.19 -2.55 18.48
N LEU A 60 -13.36 -2.78 17.18
CA LEU A 60 -14.21 -3.87 16.67
C LEU A 60 -13.64 -5.24 17.05
N THR A 61 -12.32 -5.38 17.07
CA THR A 61 -11.66 -6.63 17.45
C THR A 61 -11.85 -6.93 18.94
N MET A 62 -11.74 -5.90 19.79
CA MET A 62 -11.96 -6.00 21.23
C MET A 62 -13.43 -6.33 21.54
N ALA A 63 -14.37 -5.65 20.88
CA ALA A 63 -15.81 -5.89 21.07
C ALA A 63 -16.26 -7.30 20.63
N ALA A 64 -15.49 -7.96 19.77
CA ALA A 64 -15.80 -9.32 19.29
C ALA A 64 -15.19 -10.44 20.17
N GLN A 65 -14.37 -10.12 21.19
CA GLN A 65 -13.84 -11.12 22.12
C GLN A 65 -14.86 -11.46 23.21
N GLU A 66 -14.92 -12.72 23.64
CA GLU A 66 -15.68 -13.13 24.83
C GLU A 66 -15.06 -12.58 26.12
N ASP A 67 -13.74 -12.42 26.16
CA ASP A 67 -12.98 -11.74 27.21
C ASP A 67 -12.06 -10.68 26.60
N ALA A 68 -12.35 -9.41 26.89
CA ALA A 68 -11.60 -8.26 26.40
C ALA A 68 -10.49 -7.81 27.37
N SER A 69 -10.22 -8.56 28.43
CA SER A 69 -9.16 -8.25 29.40
C SER A 69 -7.81 -8.11 28.69
N PRO A 70 -7.09 -6.99 28.88
CA PRO A 70 -5.77 -6.81 28.28
C PRO A 70 -4.80 -7.91 28.74
N TRP A 71 -4.20 -8.62 27.79
CA TRP A 71 -3.06 -9.47 28.08
C TRP A 71 -1.88 -8.58 28.49
N ASP A 72 -1.21 -8.91 29.60
CA ASP A 72 -0.02 -8.19 30.03
C ASP A 72 1.02 -8.20 28.91
N ALA A 73 1.53 -7.02 28.55
CA ALA A 73 2.65 -6.94 27.62
C ALA A 73 3.85 -7.66 28.24
N PRO A 74 4.63 -8.47 27.49
CA PRO A 74 5.83 -9.08 28.02
C PRO A 74 6.74 -7.97 28.54
N VAL A 75 6.95 -7.97 29.85
CA VAL A 75 7.93 -7.12 30.53
C VAL A 75 9.28 -7.45 29.89
N VAL A 76 10.00 -6.44 29.41
CA VAL A 76 11.35 -6.61 28.88
C VAL A 76 12.23 -7.08 30.03
N ALA A 77 12.34 -8.39 30.21
CA ALA A 77 13.27 -9.01 31.15
C ALA A 77 14.67 -8.92 30.52
N GLY A 78 15.62 -8.39 31.27
CA GLY A 78 17.01 -8.22 30.84
C GLY A 78 17.66 -9.53 30.41
N ASP A 79 18.48 -9.41 29.37
CA ASP A 79 19.65 -10.19 28.90
C ASP A 79 19.77 -11.71 29.05
N ASP A 80 18.79 -12.48 29.57
CA ASP A 80 19.00 -13.92 29.72
C ASP A 80 17.71 -14.76 29.60
N ALA A 81 17.18 -14.90 28.37
CA ALA A 81 16.13 -15.88 28.09
C ALA A 81 16.21 -16.45 26.65
N THR A 82 16.80 -17.64 26.53
CA THR A 82 16.71 -18.54 25.37
C THR A 82 15.32 -19.16 25.21
N THR A 83 14.33 -18.35 24.88
CA THR A 83 13.04 -18.82 24.38
C THR A 83 12.63 -18.01 23.14
N THR A 84 12.23 -18.74 22.10
CA THR A 84 11.73 -18.27 20.80
C THR A 84 10.45 -17.43 20.98
N SER A 85 10.60 -16.24 21.51
CA SER A 85 9.53 -15.29 21.78
C SER A 85 9.32 -14.40 20.56
N ALA A 86 8.07 -14.22 20.18
CA ALA A 86 7.65 -13.27 19.16
C ALA A 86 8.33 -11.92 19.42
N ASP A 87 9.03 -11.40 18.40
CA ASP A 87 9.62 -10.07 18.38
C ASP A 87 8.65 -9.05 19.04
N PRO A 88 8.93 -8.60 20.28
CA PRO A 88 8.00 -7.80 21.08
C PRO A 88 7.75 -6.41 20.47
N SER A 89 8.46 -6.05 19.40
CA SER A 89 8.34 -4.76 18.74
C SER A 89 7.07 -4.59 17.90
N LEU A 90 6.38 -5.67 17.47
CA LEU A 90 5.25 -5.57 16.50
C LEU A 90 4.19 -6.69 16.64
N PRO A 91 3.17 -6.54 17.51
CA PRO A 91 2.40 -7.68 18.04
C PRO A 91 1.27 -8.26 17.16
N GLY A 92 1.17 -7.89 15.88
CA GLY A 92 0.05 -8.35 15.04
C GLY A 92 -1.31 -7.94 15.62
N ARG A 93 -2.19 -8.90 15.95
CA ARG A 93 -3.43 -8.66 16.74
C ARG A 93 -3.24 -8.78 18.26
N GLY A 94 -2.11 -9.27 18.74
CA GLY A 94 -1.81 -9.32 20.18
C GLY A 94 -1.80 -7.92 20.82
N PHE A 95 -1.90 -7.91 22.15
CA PHE A 95 -1.91 -6.71 23.00
C PHE A 95 -2.89 -5.64 22.48
N PHE A 96 -4.20 -5.94 22.55
CA PHE A 96 -5.24 -5.05 22.04
C PHE A 96 -5.27 -3.68 22.73
N SER A 97 -4.71 -3.58 23.93
CA SER A 97 -4.51 -2.34 24.68
C SER A 97 -3.50 -1.38 24.04
N GLN A 98 -2.56 -1.88 23.22
CA GLN A 98 -1.55 -1.04 22.57
C GLN A 98 -2.11 -0.41 21.28
N LEU A 99 -2.75 0.74 21.41
CA LEU A 99 -3.35 1.46 20.28
C LEU A 99 -2.37 2.46 19.66
N GLY A 100 -2.55 2.78 18.37
CA GLY A 100 -1.77 3.81 17.67
C GLY A 100 -0.40 3.36 17.15
N ILE A 101 -0.04 2.08 17.29
CA ILE A 101 1.25 1.53 16.85
C ILE A 101 1.18 0.85 15.48
N VAL A 102 2.34 0.68 14.83
CA VAL A 102 2.46 -0.15 13.62
C VAL A 102 2.23 -1.63 13.96
N ARG A 103 1.50 -2.36 13.11
CA ARG A 103 1.16 -3.79 13.31
C ARG A 103 1.51 -4.64 12.08
N ARG A 104 1.90 -5.91 12.30
CA ARG A 104 2.20 -6.90 11.23
C ARG A 104 0.96 -7.73 10.83
N LYS A 105 1.01 -8.35 9.66
CA LYS A 105 0.23 -9.56 9.31
C LYS A 105 1.06 -10.79 9.74
N PRO A 106 0.48 -11.93 10.08
CA PRO A 106 -0.94 -12.26 10.07
C PRO A 106 -1.63 -11.78 11.34
N ALA A 107 -2.94 -11.62 11.21
CA ALA A 107 -3.80 -11.22 12.31
C ALA A 107 -4.18 -12.43 13.21
N ARG A 108 -3.72 -13.64 12.86
CA ARG A 108 -3.98 -14.87 13.63
C ARG A 108 -2.71 -15.31 14.35
N ALA A 109 -2.87 -15.85 15.56
CA ALA A 109 -1.77 -16.31 16.40
C ALA A 109 -1.03 -17.53 15.81
N ASP A 110 -1.70 -18.33 14.97
CA ASP A 110 -1.19 -19.58 14.41
C ASP A 110 -0.38 -19.41 13.12
N ALA A 111 -0.39 -18.22 12.52
CA ALA A 111 0.18 -18.03 11.20
C ALA A 111 1.64 -17.53 11.30
N PRO A 112 2.54 -17.96 10.37
CA PRO A 112 3.96 -17.63 10.44
C PRO A 112 4.21 -16.12 10.52
N PRO A 113 5.21 -15.65 11.31
CA PRO A 113 5.56 -14.25 11.37
C PRO A 113 5.87 -13.70 9.98
N THR A 114 5.25 -12.58 9.60
CA THR A 114 5.61 -11.86 8.37
C THR A 114 5.99 -10.43 8.68
N LEU A 115 6.91 -9.86 7.91
CA LEU A 115 7.24 -8.43 8.01
C LEU A 115 6.18 -7.53 7.32
N SER A 116 5.19 -8.12 6.65
CA SER A 116 4.10 -7.37 6.01
C SER A 116 3.32 -6.56 7.03
N LYS A 117 3.12 -5.27 6.76
CA LYS A 117 2.32 -4.40 7.63
C LYS A 117 0.81 -4.58 7.44
N SER A 118 0.07 -4.17 8.47
CA SER A 118 -1.38 -4.14 8.49
C SER A 118 -1.96 -3.28 7.36
N CYS A 119 -3.23 -3.49 7.01
CA CYS A 119 -3.89 -2.66 6.01
C CYS A 119 -4.02 -1.21 6.49
N SER A 120 -4.26 -1.00 7.79
CA SER A 120 -4.28 0.34 8.40
C SER A 120 -2.95 1.08 8.19
N ASP A 121 -1.81 0.44 8.45
CA ASP A 121 -0.49 1.07 8.26
C ASP A 121 -0.16 1.33 6.80
N LYS A 122 -0.54 0.38 5.93
CA LYS A 122 -0.39 0.53 4.48
C LYS A 122 -1.27 1.66 3.95
N MET A 123 -2.46 1.86 4.47
CA MET A 123 -3.32 2.99 4.05
C MET A 123 -2.79 4.32 4.61
N ALA A 124 -2.34 4.34 5.86
CA ALA A 124 -1.79 5.55 6.48
C ALA A 124 -0.60 6.13 5.69
N ILE A 125 0.38 5.31 5.30
CA ILE A 125 1.52 5.78 4.49
C ILE A 125 1.12 6.22 3.07
N ARG A 126 -0.03 5.74 2.55
CA ARG A 126 -0.54 6.12 1.22
C ARG A 126 -1.15 7.52 1.21
N GLN A 127 -1.57 8.03 2.36
CA GLN A 127 -1.95 9.45 2.52
C GLN A 127 -0.77 10.39 2.27
N CYS A 128 0.48 9.91 2.32
CA CYS A 128 1.68 10.73 2.01
C CYS A 128 2.29 10.37 0.65
N THR A 129 2.34 9.08 0.33
CA THR A 129 3.05 8.56 -0.85
C THR A 129 2.18 8.36 -2.09
N SER A 130 0.89 8.74 -2.03
CA SER A 130 -0.15 8.40 -3.02
C SER A 130 -0.41 6.89 -3.17
N ILE A 131 -1.44 6.51 -3.92
CA ILE A 131 -1.75 5.11 -4.24
C ILE A 131 -0.71 4.45 -5.15
N LEU A 132 0.14 5.25 -5.81
CA LEU A 132 1.10 4.79 -6.80
C LEU A 132 2.18 3.91 -6.19
N SER A 133 2.55 2.83 -6.87
CA SER A 133 3.73 2.03 -6.55
C SER A 133 5.02 2.80 -6.84
N SER A 134 6.18 2.29 -6.42
CA SER A 134 7.48 2.88 -6.78
C SER A 134 7.66 3.01 -8.29
N LEU A 135 7.22 2.01 -9.06
CA LEU A 135 7.32 2.03 -10.53
C LEU A 135 6.31 3.02 -11.16
N THR A 136 5.04 2.97 -10.75
CA THR A 136 4.02 3.83 -11.37
C THR A 136 4.19 5.30 -10.98
N ALA A 137 4.81 5.59 -9.84
CA ALA A 137 5.24 6.95 -9.46
C ALA A 137 6.33 7.53 -10.38
N LEU A 138 6.98 6.71 -11.21
CA LEU A 138 7.90 7.22 -12.23
C LEU A 138 7.16 7.77 -13.46
N PHE A 139 5.90 7.39 -13.65
CA PHE A 139 5.11 7.75 -14.83
C PHE A 139 4.00 8.74 -14.51
N ILE A 140 3.41 8.64 -13.32
CA ILE A 140 2.22 9.39 -12.93
C ILE A 140 2.58 10.31 -11.76
N HIS A 141 2.30 11.60 -11.94
CA HIS A 141 2.46 12.60 -10.90
C HIS A 141 1.51 12.31 -9.73
N PRO A 142 1.98 12.34 -8.47
CA PRO A 142 1.17 11.91 -7.32
C PRO A 142 0.07 12.89 -6.94
N GLY A 143 0.12 14.15 -7.36
CA GLY A 143 -0.74 15.24 -6.85
C GLY A 143 -2.26 14.97 -6.85
N ASN A 144 -2.79 14.16 -7.79
CA ASN A 144 -4.20 13.73 -7.78
C ASN A 144 -4.37 12.20 -7.66
N ALA A 145 -3.35 11.49 -7.18
CA ALA A 145 -3.33 10.04 -7.00
C ALA A 145 -3.53 9.60 -5.55
N TYR A 146 -4.35 10.33 -4.80
CA TYR A 146 -4.69 10.02 -3.42
C TYR A 146 -6.13 9.49 -3.32
N ILE A 147 -6.37 8.63 -2.33
CA ILE A 147 -7.74 8.24 -1.99
C ILE A 147 -8.42 9.49 -1.42
N ASP A 148 -9.58 9.84 -1.96
CA ASP A 148 -10.42 10.95 -1.48
C ASP A 148 -11.31 10.45 -0.34
N VAL A 149 -11.96 9.30 -0.56
CA VAL A 149 -12.91 8.69 0.39
C VAL A 149 -12.65 7.19 0.54
N VAL A 150 -12.61 6.73 1.79
CA VAL A 150 -12.72 5.31 2.16
C VAL A 150 -14.14 5.05 2.64
N VAL A 151 -14.85 4.14 1.96
CA VAL A 151 -16.21 3.73 2.31
C VAL A 151 -16.17 2.41 3.08
N LEU A 152 -16.78 2.38 4.26
CA LEU A 152 -16.89 1.20 5.13
C LEU A 152 -18.36 0.85 5.40
N PRO A 153 -18.72 -0.42 5.63
CA PRO A 153 -20.01 -0.75 6.24
C PRO A 153 -20.14 -0.05 7.61
N GLN A 154 -21.33 0.45 7.95
CA GLN A 154 -21.59 1.09 9.25
C GLN A 154 -21.17 0.21 10.43
N SER A 155 -21.44 -1.10 10.35
CA SER A 155 -21.08 -2.10 11.36
C SER A 155 -19.57 -2.34 11.48
N GLN A 156 -18.79 -1.88 10.49
CA GLN A 156 -17.34 -2.07 10.39
C GLN A 156 -16.59 -0.73 10.49
N TYR A 157 -17.25 0.32 10.97
CA TYR A 157 -16.65 1.63 11.16
C TYR A 157 -16.44 1.92 12.65
N SER A 158 -15.17 1.98 13.06
CA SER A 158 -14.76 2.53 14.36
C SER A 158 -14.36 3.99 14.17
N VAL A 159 -15.19 4.94 14.62
CA VAL A 159 -14.87 6.38 14.55
C VAL A 159 -13.53 6.64 15.25
N THR A 160 -13.38 6.13 16.47
CA THR A 160 -12.17 6.29 17.29
C THR A 160 -10.95 5.63 16.61
N GLY A 161 -11.11 4.42 16.10
CA GLY A 161 -10.04 3.67 15.43
C GLY A 161 -9.57 4.36 14.16
N CYS A 162 -10.49 4.71 13.27
CA CYS A 162 -10.17 5.43 12.03
C CYS A 162 -9.56 6.80 12.31
N LYS A 163 -10.11 7.57 13.26
CA LYS A 163 -9.57 8.88 13.65
C LYS A 163 -8.13 8.74 14.15
N ARG A 164 -7.85 7.82 15.07
CA ARG A 164 -6.49 7.56 15.57
C ARG A 164 -5.56 7.10 14.46
N SER A 165 -6.00 6.19 13.59
CA SER A 165 -5.15 5.56 12.58
C SER A 165 -4.80 6.46 11.40
N PHE A 166 -5.71 7.33 10.96
CA PHE A 166 -5.57 7.99 9.66
C PHE A 166 -5.54 9.51 9.74
N SER A 167 -6.23 10.12 10.71
CA SER A 167 -6.44 11.56 10.72
C SER A 167 -5.21 12.37 11.19
N SER A 168 -5.22 13.66 10.86
CA SER A 168 -4.29 14.67 11.37
C SER A 168 -4.42 14.97 12.87
N GLU A 169 -5.41 14.39 13.55
CA GLU A 169 -5.58 14.45 15.02
C GLU A 169 -5.15 13.13 15.70
N GLY A 170 -4.80 12.12 14.92
CA GLY A 170 -4.34 10.83 15.39
C GLY A 170 -2.82 10.69 15.29
N ARG A 171 -2.36 9.46 15.04
CA ARG A 171 -0.92 9.14 14.90
C ARG A 171 -0.26 9.82 13.70
N MET A 172 -1.04 10.29 12.73
CA MET A 172 -0.56 11.03 11.55
C MET A 172 -0.44 12.54 11.79
N SER A 173 -0.68 13.02 13.01
CA SER A 173 -0.67 14.45 13.35
C SER A 173 0.64 15.17 13.05
N ALA A 174 1.79 14.52 13.23
CA ALA A 174 3.11 15.07 12.90
C ALA A 174 3.30 15.40 11.41
N LEU A 175 2.43 14.86 10.54
CA LEU A 175 2.47 15.02 9.09
C LEU A 175 1.42 16.01 8.58
N LYS A 176 0.63 16.61 9.48
CA LYS A 176 -0.37 17.61 9.14
C LYS A 176 0.29 18.75 8.34
N ASP A 177 -0.37 19.12 7.24
CA ASP A 177 0.05 20.20 6.33
C ASP A 177 1.43 20.00 5.67
N LYS A 178 2.03 18.81 5.78
CA LYS A 178 3.33 18.53 5.15
C LYS A 178 3.21 18.38 3.65
N THR A 179 4.13 19.03 2.96
CA THR A 179 4.44 18.85 1.55
C THR A 179 5.87 18.40 1.40
N TRP A 180 6.13 17.65 0.33
CA TRP A 180 7.44 17.17 -0.05
C TRP A 180 7.66 17.45 -1.52
N ALA A 181 8.93 17.50 -1.86
CA ALA A 181 9.42 17.42 -3.22
C ALA A 181 8.77 16.26 -4.00
N GLY A 182 8.65 16.38 -5.32
CA GLY A 182 8.09 15.31 -6.16
C GLY A 182 6.56 15.32 -6.21
N GLY A 183 5.93 16.44 -5.84
CA GLY A 183 4.47 16.62 -5.83
C GLY A 183 3.76 15.86 -4.72
N TYR A 184 4.49 15.36 -3.72
CA TYR A 184 3.92 14.60 -2.63
C TYR A 184 3.45 15.52 -1.51
N ALA A 185 2.30 15.22 -0.92
CA ALA A 185 1.84 15.88 0.30
C ALA A 185 1.05 14.91 1.17
N PHE A 186 0.76 15.33 2.40
CA PHE A 186 -0.15 14.60 3.27
C PHE A 186 -1.60 14.94 2.91
N HIS A 187 -2.26 14.01 2.24
CA HIS A 187 -3.68 14.06 1.86
C HIS A 187 -4.47 13.08 2.73
N PRO A 188 -5.06 13.53 3.85
CA PRO A 188 -5.95 12.69 4.63
C PRO A 188 -7.21 12.40 3.83
N PHE A 189 -7.62 11.13 3.79
CA PHE A 189 -8.89 10.74 3.18
C PHE A 189 -10.04 10.89 4.19
N GLN A 190 -11.26 11.08 3.66
CA GLN A 190 -12.47 11.01 4.46
C GLN A 190 -12.90 9.55 4.64
N VAL A 191 -13.56 9.24 5.76
CA VAL A 191 -14.19 7.95 5.97
C VAL A 191 -15.70 8.14 5.95
N GLU A 192 -16.36 7.52 4.98
CA GLU A 192 -17.80 7.49 4.88
C GLU A 192 -18.33 6.09 5.18
N THR A 193 -19.61 6.00 5.54
CA THR A 193 -20.25 4.73 5.82
C THR A 193 -21.37 4.41 4.85
N THR A 194 -21.59 3.12 4.62
CA THR A 194 -22.73 2.62 3.86
C THR A 194 -23.53 1.62 4.69
N ALA A 195 -24.85 1.66 4.54
CA ALA A 195 -25.75 0.63 5.07
C ALA A 195 -25.90 -0.57 4.12
N ARG A 196 -25.28 -0.51 2.93
CA ARG A 196 -25.37 -1.58 1.94
C ARG A 196 -24.58 -2.80 2.40
N GLU A 197 -25.29 -3.89 2.62
CA GLU A 197 -24.71 -5.21 2.86
C GLU A 197 -24.76 -6.05 1.58
N PHE A 198 -23.65 -6.74 1.29
CA PHE A 198 -23.53 -7.60 0.11
C PHE A 198 -23.82 -9.05 0.47
N GLU A 199 -24.35 -9.83 -0.46
CA GLU A 199 -24.76 -11.22 -0.21
C GLU A 199 -23.62 -12.11 0.33
N ASN A 200 -22.39 -11.86 -0.15
CA ASN A 200 -21.18 -12.60 0.24
C ASN A 200 -20.38 -11.90 1.34
N SER A 201 -20.99 -10.95 2.06
CA SER A 201 -20.34 -10.30 3.19
C SER A 201 -20.15 -11.29 4.34
N LYS A 202 -19.14 -11.05 5.19
CA LYS A 202 -18.86 -11.94 6.33
C LYS A 202 -20.11 -12.15 7.20
N ARG A 203 -20.84 -11.06 7.49
CA ARG A 203 -22.06 -11.08 8.31
C ARG A 203 -23.19 -11.85 7.63
N ALA A 204 -23.37 -11.66 6.32
CA ALA A 204 -24.37 -12.37 5.55
C ALA A 204 -24.10 -13.89 5.49
N VAL A 205 -22.82 -14.29 5.46
CA VAL A 205 -22.40 -15.70 5.49
C VAL A 205 -22.53 -16.29 6.90
N GLU A 206 -22.13 -15.56 7.95
CA GLU A 206 -22.29 -15.98 9.35
C GLU A 206 -23.77 -16.21 9.72
N ALA A 207 -24.68 -15.40 9.19
CA ALA A 207 -26.12 -15.59 9.39
C ALA A 207 -26.67 -16.88 8.76
N LYS A 208 -25.97 -17.45 7.77
CA LYS A 208 -26.40 -18.63 6.99
C LYS A 208 -25.60 -19.90 7.31
N SER A 209 -24.45 -19.78 7.98
CA SER A 209 -23.53 -20.88 8.22
C SER A 209 -22.97 -20.83 9.64
N ALA A 210 -23.04 -21.97 10.34
CA ALA A 210 -22.46 -22.13 11.68
C ALA A 210 -20.92 -22.03 11.69
N THR A 211 -20.28 -22.22 10.54
CA THR A 211 -18.83 -22.13 10.36
C THR A 211 -18.49 -21.24 9.19
N VAL A 212 -17.63 -20.25 9.42
CA VAL A 212 -17.16 -19.31 8.40
C VAL A 212 -15.64 -19.36 8.32
N GLY A 213 -15.12 -19.65 7.13
CA GLY A 213 -13.70 -19.70 6.83
C GLY A 213 -13.31 -18.63 5.82
N ALA A 214 -12.16 -17.98 6.02
CA ALA A 214 -11.59 -17.11 5.00
C ALA A 214 -11.13 -17.95 3.80
N SER A 215 -11.47 -17.50 2.58
CA SER A 215 -10.94 -18.09 1.36
C SER A 215 -9.43 -17.84 1.23
N ASN A 216 -8.70 -18.84 0.74
CA ASN A 216 -7.28 -18.69 0.39
C ASN A 216 -7.07 -18.09 -1.02
N LEU A 217 -8.16 -17.82 -1.75
CA LEU A 217 -8.16 -17.16 -3.05
C LEU A 217 -8.12 -15.64 -2.89
N ALA A 218 -7.21 -14.99 -3.61
CA ALA A 218 -7.23 -13.55 -3.85
C ALA A 218 -7.57 -13.27 -5.31
N ALA A 219 -8.68 -12.59 -5.56
CA ALA A 219 -9.11 -12.21 -6.91
C ALA A 219 -8.74 -10.75 -7.21
N ALA A 220 -8.33 -10.47 -8.43
CA ALA A 220 -8.09 -9.11 -8.94
C ALA A 220 -8.76 -8.95 -10.30
N TRP A 221 -9.51 -7.85 -10.46
CA TRP A 221 -10.21 -7.54 -11.71
C TRP A 221 -10.16 -6.04 -12.01
N ASN A 222 -10.09 -5.67 -13.29
CA ASN A 222 -10.33 -4.29 -13.72
C ASN A 222 -10.94 -4.22 -15.13
N ALA A 223 -11.55 -3.07 -15.46
CA ALA A 223 -12.15 -2.82 -16.77
C ALA A 223 -11.14 -2.80 -17.93
N ALA A 224 -9.84 -2.71 -17.63
CA ALA A 224 -8.76 -2.72 -18.63
C ALA A 224 -8.33 -4.14 -19.03
N GLY A 225 -8.95 -5.19 -18.46
CA GLY A 225 -8.73 -6.59 -18.82
C GLY A 225 -7.89 -7.39 -17.84
N LEU A 226 -7.63 -6.87 -16.63
CA LEU A 226 -7.13 -7.69 -15.53
C LEU A 226 -8.26 -8.59 -15.05
N ASP A 227 -8.01 -9.89 -14.99
CA ASP A 227 -8.87 -10.89 -14.37
C ASP A 227 -7.98 -12.06 -13.91
N GLU A 228 -7.67 -12.10 -12.62
CA GLU A 228 -6.74 -13.07 -12.03
C GLU A 228 -7.25 -13.60 -10.70
N GLY A 229 -7.18 -14.93 -10.52
CA GLY A 229 -7.30 -15.60 -9.23
C GLY A 229 -5.93 -16.08 -8.76
N LEU A 230 -5.54 -15.74 -7.53
CA LEU A 230 -4.27 -16.12 -6.92
C LEU A 230 -4.49 -17.02 -5.70
N ILE A 231 -3.72 -18.10 -5.59
CA ILE A 231 -3.66 -18.95 -4.39
C ILE A 231 -2.20 -18.93 -3.91
N GLY A 232 -1.98 -18.48 -2.66
CA GLY A 232 -0.62 -18.37 -2.11
C GLY A 232 0.29 -17.39 -2.88
N GLY A 233 -0.29 -16.41 -3.58
CA GLY A 233 0.45 -15.42 -4.39
C GLY A 233 0.80 -15.89 -5.81
N VAL A 234 0.29 -17.04 -6.24
CA VAL A 234 0.53 -17.64 -7.56
C VAL A 234 -0.79 -17.74 -8.31
N LEU A 235 -0.79 -17.49 -9.62
CA LEU A 235 -1.95 -17.68 -10.49
C LEU A 235 -2.56 -19.08 -10.29
N GLN A 236 -3.88 -19.12 -10.11
CA GLN A 236 -4.62 -20.35 -9.88
C GLN A 236 -4.35 -21.35 -11.01
N GLY A 237 -3.98 -22.58 -10.65
CA GLY A 237 -3.60 -23.63 -11.59
C GLY A 237 -2.13 -23.57 -12.07
N ARG A 238 -1.32 -22.62 -11.58
CA ARG A 238 0.12 -22.55 -11.87
C ARG A 238 0.97 -23.07 -10.71
N ARG A 239 2.19 -23.47 -11.02
CA ARG A 239 3.17 -23.96 -10.03
C ARG A 239 3.83 -22.77 -9.32
N ALA A 240 4.05 -22.89 -8.02
CA ALA A 240 4.88 -21.94 -7.29
C ALA A 240 6.29 -21.85 -7.88
N PHE A 241 6.88 -20.66 -7.85
CA PHE A 241 8.20 -20.34 -8.41
C PHE A 241 8.33 -20.50 -9.94
N ASP A 242 7.26 -20.83 -10.66
CA ASP A 242 7.21 -20.66 -12.12
C ASP A 242 6.93 -19.18 -12.42
N VAL A 243 7.77 -18.56 -13.26
CA VAL A 243 7.59 -17.18 -13.71
C VAL A 243 6.25 -16.98 -14.42
N LYS A 244 5.74 -18.01 -15.11
CA LYS A 244 4.41 -18.01 -15.75
C LYS A 244 3.26 -18.05 -14.74
N GLY A 245 3.56 -18.35 -13.48
CA GLY A 245 2.63 -18.31 -12.36
C GLY A 245 2.55 -16.95 -11.67
N ALA A 246 3.37 -15.97 -12.05
CA ALA A 246 3.36 -14.65 -11.45
C ALA A 246 2.13 -13.83 -11.90
N SER A 247 1.50 -13.13 -10.94
CA SER A 247 0.47 -12.12 -11.25
C SER A 247 1.03 -11.02 -12.18
N SER A 248 0.20 -10.48 -13.06
CA SER A 248 0.50 -9.27 -13.82
C SER A 248 0.82 -8.05 -12.94
N THR A 249 0.36 -8.06 -11.68
CA THR A 249 0.66 -7.02 -10.69
C THR A 249 1.91 -7.30 -9.85
N SER A 250 2.62 -8.40 -10.12
CA SER A 250 3.90 -8.70 -9.46
C SER A 250 4.97 -7.67 -9.84
N ARG A 251 5.97 -7.47 -8.96
CA ARG A 251 7.05 -6.49 -9.21
C ARG A 251 7.79 -6.72 -10.53
N ARG A 252 8.02 -7.98 -10.92
CA ARG A 252 8.68 -8.34 -12.18
C ARG A 252 7.81 -7.91 -13.37
N GLN A 253 6.53 -8.31 -13.40
CA GLN A 253 5.62 -7.96 -14.49
C GLN A 253 5.40 -6.44 -14.60
N MET A 254 5.24 -5.77 -13.46
CA MET A 254 5.13 -4.31 -13.41
C MET A 254 6.40 -3.61 -13.92
N TRP A 255 7.59 -4.14 -13.62
CA TRP A 255 8.84 -3.57 -14.12
C TRP A 255 9.00 -3.83 -15.64
N THR A 256 8.66 -5.01 -16.13
CA THR A 256 8.59 -5.28 -17.58
C THR A 256 7.67 -4.28 -18.28
N LEU A 257 6.44 -4.11 -17.78
CA LEU A 257 5.49 -3.15 -18.34
C LEU A 257 5.99 -1.71 -18.26
N ALA A 258 6.69 -1.34 -17.18
CA ALA A 258 7.31 -0.03 -17.06
C ALA A 258 8.37 0.21 -18.14
N ARG A 259 9.26 -0.76 -18.42
CA ARG A 259 10.26 -0.67 -19.51
C ARG A 259 9.60 -0.51 -20.87
N GLU A 260 8.60 -1.34 -21.17
CA GLU A 260 7.82 -1.25 -22.40
C GLU A 260 7.16 0.12 -22.54
N THR A 261 6.52 0.60 -21.48
CA THR A 261 5.86 1.91 -21.47
C THR A 261 6.87 3.03 -21.73
N ALA A 262 8.02 3.03 -21.04
CA ALA A 262 9.07 4.02 -21.26
C ALA A 262 9.62 4.01 -22.69
N SER A 263 9.69 2.83 -23.33
CA SER A 263 10.14 2.70 -24.73
C SER A 263 9.23 3.42 -25.74
N LEU A 264 7.93 3.53 -25.42
CA LEU A 264 6.91 4.13 -26.26
C LEU A 264 6.77 5.65 -26.05
N LEU A 265 7.38 6.21 -25.00
CA LEU A 265 7.36 7.64 -24.72
C LEU A 265 8.32 8.42 -25.64
N HIS A 266 8.23 9.75 -25.63
CA HIS A 266 9.14 10.60 -26.40
C HIS A 266 10.61 10.35 -26.03
N SER A 267 11.52 10.67 -26.96
CA SER A 267 12.97 10.46 -26.81
C SER A 267 13.58 11.30 -25.68
N THR A 268 12.87 12.32 -25.20
CA THR A 268 13.28 13.17 -24.08
C THR A 268 13.27 12.46 -22.72
N GLU A 269 12.59 11.31 -22.59
CA GLU A 269 12.52 10.50 -21.36
C GLU A 269 13.78 9.65 -21.11
N ARG A 270 14.97 10.20 -21.34
CA ARG A 270 16.24 9.45 -21.29
C ARG A 270 16.54 8.88 -19.91
N ASP A 271 16.37 9.68 -18.86
CA ASP A 271 16.67 9.27 -17.48
C ASP A 271 15.71 8.19 -16.98
N LEU A 272 14.43 8.29 -17.35
CA LEU A 272 13.43 7.28 -17.04
C LEU A 272 13.79 5.94 -17.69
N ARG A 273 14.16 5.96 -18.97
CA ARG A 273 14.63 4.76 -19.70
C ARG A 273 15.91 4.20 -19.10
N ALA A 274 16.86 5.06 -18.73
CA ALA A 274 18.12 4.66 -18.11
C ALA A 274 17.87 3.99 -16.74
N LEU A 275 17.05 4.59 -15.89
CA LEU A 275 16.69 4.03 -14.58
C LEU A 275 15.98 2.67 -14.73
N LEU A 276 15.02 2.55 -15.64
CA LEU A 276 14.28 1.31 -15.84
C LEU A 276 15.12 0.19 -16.49
N SER A 277 16.31 0.51 -16.99
CA SER A 277 17.30 -0.44 -17.50
C SER A 277 18.34 -0.83 -16.44
N ALA A 278 18.12 -0.49 -15.16
CA ALA A 278 19.04 -0.84 -14.09
C ALA A 278 19.18 -2.35 -13.89
N ALA A 279 20.29 -2.75 -13.26
CA ALA A 279 20.67 -4.16 -13.11
C ALA A 279 19.69 -4.92 -12.20
N SER A 280 19.14 -4.29 -11.17
CA SER A 280 18.20 -4.91 -10.24
C SER A 280 17.00 -4.01 -9.91
N TYR A 281 15.94 -4.62 -9.38
CA TYR A 281 14.79 -3.86 -8.88
C TYR A 281 15.16 -2.96 -7.70
N ALA A 282 16.15 -3.36 -6.89
CA ALA A 282 16.72 -2.54 -5.82
C ALA A 282 17.35 -1.25 -6.37
N ASP A 283 18.07 -1.33 -7.49
CA ASP A 283 18.71 -0.17 -8.14
C ASP A 283 17.67 0.84 -8.66
N ILE A 284 16.51 0.36 -9.12
CA ILE A 284 15.40 1.25 -9.51
C ILE A 284 14.86 2.00 -8.30
N LYS A 285 14.67 1.29 -7.19
CA LYS A 285 14.19 1.91 -5.96
C LYS A 285 15.22 2.90 -5.40
N SER A 286 16.51 2.67 -5.57
CA SER A 286 17.59 3.53 -5.04
C SER A 286 18.00 4.66 -6.00
N GLY A 287 17.63 4.60 -7.28
CA GLY A 287 17.96 5.62 -8.26
C GLY A 287 17.39 7.02 -7.98
N GLU A 288 17.92 8.01 -8.71
CA GLU A 288 17.66 9.45 -8.49
C GLU A 288 16.18 9.82 -8.60
N LEU A 289 15.46 9.30 -9.60
CA LEU A 289 14.03 9.62 -9.80
C LEU A 289 13.15 9.10 -8.64
N SER A 290 13.65 8.15 -7.86
CA SER A 290 12.93 7.60 -6.70
C SER A 290 13.24 8.37 -5.39
N VAL A 291 14.17 9.34 -5.39
CA VAL A 291 14.59 10.11 -4.20
C VAL A 291 13.41 10.78 -3.48
N PRO A 292 12.51 11.54 -4.15
CA PRO A 292 11.45 12.25 -3.44
C PRO A 292 10.54 11.27 -2.68
N ARG A 293 10.13 10.18 -3.36
CA ARG A 293 9.31 9.13 -2.76
C ARG A 293 9.99 8.46 -1.56
N ARG A 294 11.29 8.14 -1.68
CA ARG A 294 12.04 7.52 -0.56
C ARG A 294 12.12 8.46 0.64
N THR A 295 12.31 9.76 0.41
CA THR A 295 12.30 10.78 1.47
C THR A 295 10.98 10.79 2.22
N VAL A 296 9.85 10.80 1.50
CA VAL A 296 8.50 10.72 2.11
C VAL A 296 8.38 9.45 2.95
N VAL A 297 8.70 8.27 2.37
CA VAL A 297 8.60 6.98 3.08
C VAL A 297 9.42 6.97 4.37
N ARG A 298 10.67 7.45 4.31
CA ARG A 298 11.56 7.52 5.47
C ARG A 298 10.98 8.42 6.55
N GLN A 299 10.53 9.62 6.18
CA GLN A 299 10.01 10.60 7.14
C GLN A 299 8.72 10.15 7.81
N VAL A 300 7.78 9.59 7.03
CA VAL A 300 6.52 9.05 7.58
C VAL A 300 6.78 7.92 8.57
N ARG A 301 7.73 7.03 8.26
CA ARG A 301 8.13 5.94 9.17
C ARG A 301 8.78 6.44 10.45
N SER A 302 9.60 7.49 10.39
CA SER A 302 10.25 8.03 11.58
C SER A 302 9.33 8.86 12.46
N GLU A 303 8.34 9.54 11.90
CA GLU A 303 7.54 10.54 12.63
C GLU A 303 6.15 10.07 13.04
N SER A 304 5.49 9.21 12.26
CA SER A 304 4.10 8.80 12.51
C SER A 304 3.87 7.29 12.52
N LEU A 305 4.74 6.53 11.87
CA LEU A 305 4.66 5.06 11.80
C LEU A 305 5.91 4.44 12.43
N THR A 306 6.26 4.91 13.63
CA THR A 306 7.42 4.41 14.39
C THR A 306 7.29 2.91 14.65
N GLY A 307 8.43 2.21 14.60
CA GLY A 307 8.45 0.74 14.65
C GLY A 307 8.22 0.06 13.30
N TRP A 308 8.12 0.78 12.18
CA TRP A 308 8.05 0.13 10.86
C TRP A 308 9.33 -0.64 10.51
N ALA A 309 9.34 -1.95 10.74
CA ALA A 309 10.41 -2.83 10.26
C ALA A 309 10.37 -2.98 8.73
N GLU A 310 11.48 -2.76 8.03
CA GLU A 310 11.53 -2.90 6.57
C GLU A 310 11.52 -4.38 6.15
N ASN A 311 10.91 -4.66 5.00
CA ASN A 311 11.09 -5.96 4.34
C ASN A 311 12.44 -5.91 3.61
N THR A 312 13.31 -6.87 3.87
CA THR A 312 14.63 -6.99 3.23
C THR A 312 14.72 -8.26 2.40
N GLY A 313 15.56 -8.25 1.35
CA GLY A 313 15.95 -9.46 0.63
C GLY A 313 15.03 -9.92 -0.50
N ASP A 314 14.11 -9.06 -0.96
CA ASP A 314 13.11 -9.43 -1.97
C ASP A 314 13.13 -8.54 -3.24
N ASP A 315 14.12 -7.66 -3.37
CA ASP A 315 14.28 -6.67 -4.44
C ASP A 315 15.59 -6.82 -5.24
N GLY A 316 16.48 -7.74 -4.88
CA GLY A 316 17.75 -7.96 -5.59
C GLY A 316 17.65 -8.72 -6.93
N PHE A 317 16.44 -8.89 -7.48
CA PHE A 317 16.25 -9.63 -8.74
C PHE A 317 16.43 -8.72 -9.97
N ALA A 318 16.87 -9.29 -11.08
CA ALA A 318 16.94 -8.62 -12.39
C ALA A 318 15.81 -9.11 -13.32
N LEU A 319 15.47 -8.33 -14.35
CA LEU A 319 14.50 -8.79 -15.37
C LEU A 319 15.09 -9.83 -16.31
N ASP A 320 16.35 -9.62 -16.70
CA ASP A 320 17.01 -10.38 -17.77
C ASP A 320 17.75 -11.62 -17.25
N SER A 321 17.83 -11.80 -15.92
CA SER A 321 18.21 -13.06 -15.29
C SER A 321 16.99 -13.99 -15.22
N GLN A 322 17.10 -15.19 -15.80
CA GLN A 322 16.10 -16.25 -15.61
C GLN A 322 16.31 -16.95 -14.29
#